data_AF-A0A4V2Z595-F1
#
_entry.id   AF-A0A4V2Z595-F1
#
_cell.length_a   1.000
_cell.length_b   1.000
_cell.length_c   1.000
_cell.angle_alpha   90.00
_cell.angle_beta   90.00
_cell.angle_gamma   90.00
#
_symmetry.space_group_name_H-M   'P 1'
#
loop_
_entity.id
_entity.type
_entity.pdbx_description
1 polymer ?
#
loop_
_entity_poly.entity_id
_entity_poly.type
_entity_poly.pdbx_seq_one_letter_code
_entity_poly.pdbx_strand_id
1 'polypeptide(L)'
;GGPADNLRAQRYIAKYTICPAIAHGLDTELGSVEPGKLADLVLWSPAFFGVKPDLVLKGGVVAWAQMGDANASIPTPQPVLPRPMFGASPVTAAATSLHFVAPSALDAGLADRLAVRRRLAPVQDVRSRGKSAMPLNDALPRIEVAPDTFEVRVDGELIEPAPAARLPMAQRYFLF
;
A
#
# COMPACT_ATOMS: atom_id res chain seq x y z
N GLY A 1 -19.05 -24.42 -2.44
CA GLY A 1 -18.32 -23.15 -2.30
C GLY A 1 -19.17 -22.25 -1.43
N GLY A 2 -18.65 -21.80 -0.29
CA GLY A 2 -19.37 -20.86 0.58
C GLY A 2 -19.52 -19.47 -0.06
N PRO A 3 -20.30 -18.58 0.55
CA PRO A 3 -20.42 -17.19 0.09
C PRO A 3 -19.02 -16.53 0.04
N ALA A 4 -18.75 -15.80 -1.05
CA ALA A 4 -17.46 -15.14 -1.26
C ALA A 4 -17.34 -13.86 -0.41
N ASP A 5 -16.18 -13.66 0.24
CA ASP A 5 -15.87 -12.48 1.07
C ASP A 5 -15.49 -11.22 0.25
N ASN A 6 -15.85 -11.15 -1.03
CA ASN A 6 -15.33 -10.14 -1.97
C ASN A 6 -15.55 -8.70 -1.49
N LEU A 7 -16.75 -8.35 -0.99
CA LEU A 7 -17.03 -7.00 -0.48
C LEU A 7 -16.17 -6.65 0.75
N ARG A 8 -15.89 -7.63 1.61
CA ARG A 8 -14.97 -7.45 2.73
C ARG A 8 -13.54 -7.27 2.20
N ALA A 9 -13.07 -8.14 1.31
CA ALA A 9 -11.73 -8.04 0.73
C ALA A 9 -11.50 -6.69 0.03
N GLN A 10 -12.44 -6.23 -0.80
CA GLN A 10 -12.39 -4.94 -1.50
C GLN A 10 -12.38 -3.75 -0.53
N ARG A 11 -13.20 -3.81 0.53
CA ARG A 11 -13.20 -2.77 1.57
C ARG A 11 -11.88 -2.69 2.32
N TYR A 12 -11.20 -3.81 2.58
CA TYR A 12 -9.93 -3.83 3.32
C TYR A 12 -8.71 -3.52 2.45
N ILE A 13 -8.65 -4.01 1.21
CA ILE A 13 -7.56 -3.66 0.26
C ILE A 13 -7.53 -2.15 0.03
N ALA A 14 -8.70 -1.50 -0.09
CA ALA A 14 -8.79 -0.06 -0.31
C ALA A 14 -8.14 0.77 0.82
N LYS A 15 -8.16 0.27 2.06
CA LYS A 15 -7.64 0.99 3.25
C LYS A 15 -6.14 1.28 3.18
N TYR A 16 -5.37 0.47 2.46
CA TYR A 16 -3.92 0.65 2.33
C TYR A 16 -3.44 0.86 0.89
N THR A 17 -4.36 0.91 -0.08
CA THR A 17 -4.04 1.19 -1.48
C THR A 17 -4.66 2.51 -1.93
N ILE A 18 -5.94 2.52 -2.33
CA ILE A 18 -6.57 3.68 -2.97
C ILE A 18 -6.99 4.77 -1.98
N CYS A 19 -7.46 4.42 -0.77
CA CYS A 19 -7.89 5.42 0.20
C CYS A 19 -6.73 6.36 0.64
N PRO A 20 -5.52 5.84 0.98
CA PRO A 20 -4.38 6.71 1.26
C PRO A 20 -3.94 7.52 0.03
N ALA A 21 -3.97 6.93 -1.17
CA ALA A 21 -3.63 7.64 -2.40
C ALA A 21 -4.58 8.83 -2.63
N ILE A 22 -5.89 8.65 -2.44
CA ILE A 22 -6.88 9.73 -2.53
C ILE A 22 -6.65 10.77 -1.43
N ALA A 23 -6.40 10.35 -0.18
CA ALA A 23 -6.19 11.27 0.94
C ALA A 23 -4.98 12.19 0.73
N HIS A 24 -3.94 11.71 0.03
CA HIS A 24 -2.72 12.45 -0.24
C HIS A 24 -2.62 13.05 -1.66
N GLY A 25 -3.67 12.89 -2.49
CA GLY A 25 -3.66 13.42 -3.86
C GLY A 25 -2.69 12.68 -4.79
N LEU A 26 -2.48 11.39 -4.58
CA LEU A 26 -1.54 10.54 -5.34
C LEU A 26 -2.25 9.57 -6.29
N ASP A 27 -3.58 9.57 -6.26
CA ASP A 27 -4.46 8.59 -6.90
C ASP A 27 -4.43 8.62 -8.42
N THR A 28 -3.90 9.67 -9.05
CA THR A 28 -3.63 9.70 -10.49
C THR A 28 -2.44 8.82 -10.88
N GLU A 29 -1.50 8.60 -9.97
CA GLU A 29 -0.26 7.86 -10.23
C GLU A 29 -0.24 6.49 -9.56
N LEU A 30 -0.88 6.32 -8.39
CA LEU A 30 -0.75 5.14 -7.53
C LEU A 30 -2.09 4.69 -6.91
N GLY A 31 -2.04 3.61 -6.14
CA GLY A 31 -3.12 3.19 -5.22
C GLY A 31 -4.09 2.14 -5.77
N SER A 32 -3.98 1.75 -7.04
CA SER A 32 -4.82 0.72 -7.64
C SER A 32 -4.20 0.19 -8.93
N VAL A 33 -4.70 -0.97 -9.39
CA VAL A 33 -4.32 -1.56 -10.67
C VAL A 33 -5.28 -1.04 -11.74
N GLU A 34 -4.94 0.11 -12.32
CA GLU A 34 -5.73 0.76 -13.36
C GLU A 34 -4.82 1.24 -14.51
N PRO A 35 -5.25 1.15 -15.78
CA PRO A 35 -4.50 1.70 -16.90
C PRO A 35 -4.15 3.18 -16.70
N GLY A 36 -2.93 3.56 -17.06
CA GLY A 36 -2.43 4.94 -16.91
C GLY A 36 -1.74 5.23 -15.57
N LYS A 37 -1.92 4.39 -14.55
CA LYS A 37 -1.17 4.49 -13.28
C LYS A 37 0.22 3.86 -13.40
N LEU A 38 1.12 4.28 -12.51
CA LEU A 38 2.46 3.70 -12.40
C LEU A 38 2.35 2.20 -12.08
N ALA A 39 3.17 1.39 -12.75
CA ALA A 39 3.20 -0.05 -12.56
C ALA A 39 3.92 -0.47 -11.25
N ASP A 40 3.37 -0.03 -10.12
CA ASP A 40 3.73 -0.44 -8.77
C ASP A 40 2.82 -1.60 -8.35
N LEU A 41 3.35 -2.81 -8.44
CA LEU A 41 2.57 -4.05 -8.29
C LEU A 41 3.26 -4.97 -7.29
N VAL A 42 2.47 -5.75 -6.56
CA VAL A 42 2.98 -6.78 -5.65
C VAL A 42 2.33 -8.10 -6.01
N LEU A 43 3.15 -9.12 -6.27
CA LEU A 43 2.67 -10.47 -6.57
C LEU A 43 2.78 -11.33 -5.33
N TRP A 44 1.79 -12.20 -5.19
CA TRP A 44 1.63 -13.07 -4.03
C TRP A 44 1.25 -14.47 -4.49
N SER A 45 1.93 -15.45 -3.94
CA SER A 45 1.40 -16.80 -3.85
C SER A 45 0.24 -16.79 -2.83
N PRO A 46 -0.95 -17.36 -3.13
CA PRO A 46 -2.12 -17.27 -2.25
C PRO A 46 -1.86 -17.71 -0.80
N ALA A 47 -0.99 -18.70 -0.60
CA ALA A 47 -0.61 -19.18 0.73
C ALA A 47 0.11 -18.14 1.60
N PHE A 48 0.71 -17.11 1.00
CA PHE A 48 1.48 -16.04 1.66
C PHE A 48 0.85 -14.65 1.51
N PHE A 49 -0.36 -14.56 0.97
CA PHE A 49 -1.04 -13.29 0.71
C PHE A 49 -1.08 -12.41 1.98
N GLY A 50 -0.56 -11.18 1.86
CA GLY A 50 -0.46 -10.20 2.94
C GLY A 50 0.63 -10.46 3.99
N VAL A 51 1.44 -11.53 3.84
CA VAL A 51 2.51 -11.90 4.77
C VAL A 51 3.89 -11.71 4.15
N LYS A 52 4.21 -12.47 3.10
CA LYS A 52 5.50 -12.45 2.40
C LYS A 52 5.25 -12.42 0.89
N PRO A 53 5.47 -11.29 0.20
CA PRO A 53 5.24 -11.22 -1.24
C PRO A 53 6.31 -12.01 -1.98
N ASP A 54 5.97 -12.51 -3.17
CA ASP A 54 6.90 -13.22 -4.05
C ASP A 54 7.86 -12.22 -4.70
N LEU A 55 7.30 -11.13 -5.24
CA LEU A 55 8.06 -10.02 -5.81
C LEU A 55 7.28 -8.70 -5.79
N VAL A 56 8.04 -7.60 -5.76
CA VAL A 56 7.56 -6.22 -5.75
C VAL A 56 8.10 -5.52 -6.99
N LEU A 57 7.21 -5.00 -7.84
CA LEU A 57 7.54 -4.14 -8.96
C LEU A 57 7.40 -2.68 -8.56
N LYS A 58 8.37 -1.87 -9.00
CA LYS A 58 8.34 -0.42 -8.93
C LYS A 58 8.50 0.14 -10.33
N GLY A 59 7.49 0.87 -10.82
CA GLY A 59 7.47 1.44 -12.17
C GLY A 59 7.75 0.41 -13.26
N GLY A 60 7.22 -0.82 -13.11
CA GLY A 60 7.36 -1.90 -14.10
C GLY A 60 8.63 -2.74 -13.98
N VAL A 61 9.52 -2.44 -13.03
CA VAL A 61 10.77 -3.21 -12.82
C VAL A 61 10.76 -3.87 -11.45
N VAL A 62 11.20 -5.13 -11.36
CA VAL A 62 11.31 -5.85 -10.09
C VAL A 62 12.35 -5.16 -9.19
N ALA A 63 11.88 -4.59 -8.08
CA ALA A 63 12.71 -3.91 -7.08
C ALA A 63 13.10 -4.86 -5.93
N TRP A 64 12.27 -5.85 -5.64
CA TRP A 64 12.48 -6.78 -4.54
C TRP A 64 11.86 -8.14 -4.85
N ALA A 65 12.48 -9.23 -4.42
CA ALA A 65 11.93 -10.58 -4.59
C ALA A 65 12.40 -11.56 -3.49
N GLN A 66 11.63 -12.62 -3.28
CA GLN A 66 12.08 -13.82 -2.55
C GLN A 66 13.04 -14.59 -3.46
N MET A 67 14.31 -14.67 -3.05
CA MET A 67 15.37 -15.20 -3.90
C MET A 67 16.26 -16.16 -3.12
N GLY A 68 16.49 -17.34 -3.71
CA GLY A 68 17.33 -18.42 -3.19
C GLY A 68 18.82 -18.09 -3.14
N ASP A 69 19.63 -19.14 -3.05
CA ASP A 69 21.08 -19.02 -3.12
C ASP A 69 21.54 -18.52 -4.50
N ALA A 70 22.36 -17.47 -4.51
CA ALA A 70 22.89 -16.86 -5.72
C ALA A 70 23.94 -17.74 -6.43
N ASN A 71 24.55 -18.70 -5.72
CA ASN A 71 25.52 -19.64 -6.31
C ASN A 71 24.87 -20.95 -6.78
N ALA A 72 23.55 -21.11 -6.61
CA ALA A 72 22.85 -22.29 -7.06
C ALA A 72 22.57 -22.28 -8.58
N SER A 73 22.25 -23.43 -9.14
CA SER A 73 22.01 -23.59 -10.59
C SER A 73 20.72 -22.93 -11.09
N ILE A 74 19.76 -22.68 -10.18
CA ILE A 74 18.45 -22.06 -10.43
C ILE A 74 18.08 -21.19 -9.20
N PRO A 75 17.08 -20.29 -9.25
CA PRO A 75 16.84 -19.30 -8.18
C PRO A 75 16.05 -19.80 -6.96
N THR A 76 15.60 -21.06 -6.96
CA THR A 76 14.75 -21.67 -5.91
C THR A 76 15.47 -22.42 -4.78
N PRO A 77 16.73 -22.86 -4.88
CA PRO A 77 17.45 -23.54 -3.80
C PRO A 77 17.65 -22.62 -2.60
N GLN A 78 17.60 -23.23 -1.42
CA GLN A 78 17.67 -22.53 -0.14
C GLN A 78 19.07 -21.93 0.12
N PRO A 79 19.18 -20.85 0.90
CA PRO A 79 18.09 -20.15 1.60
C PRO A 79 17.37 -19.11 0.73
N VAL A 80 16.03 -19.19 0.71
CA VAL A 80 15.17 -18.19 0.08
C VAL A 80 14.94 -17.03 1.03
N LEU A 81 15.43 -15.85 0.66
CA LEU A 81 15.38 -14.64 1.46
C LEU A 81 14.87 -13.45 0.63
N PRO A 82 14.27 -12.43 1.28
CA PRO A 82 13.97 -11.16 0.63
C PRO A 82 15.26 -10.45 0.21
N ARG A 83 15.44 -10.18 -1.09
CA ARG A 83 16.65 -9.51 -1.62
C ARG A 83 16.30 -8.32 -2.55
N PRO A 84 17.14 -7.26 -2.56
CA PRO A 84 17.03 -6.21 -3.57
C PRO A 84 17.33 -6.76 -4.96
N MET A 85 16.53 -6.33 -5.93
CA MET A 85 16.68 -6.70 -7.34
C MET A 85 17.19 -5.50 -8.17
N PHE A 86 17.33 -5.64 -9.48
CA PHE A 86 17.85 -4.56 -10.35
C PHE A 86 17.04 -3.26 -10.27
N GLY A 87 15.74 -3.33 -10.00
CA GLY A 87 14.88 -2.17 -9.76
C GLY A 87 15.28 -1.34 -8.53
N ALA A 88 16.01 -1.92 -7.57
CA ALA A 88 16.53 -1.22 -6.40
C ALA A 88 17.90 -0.56 -6.64
N SER A 89 18.56 -0.81 -7.77
CA SER A 89 19.82 -0.13 -8.09
C SER A 89 19.60 1.40 -8.21
N PRO A 90 20.56 2.25 -7.82
CA PRO A 90 20.31 3.69 -7.69
C PRO A 90 19.78 4.38 -8.95
N VAL A 91 20.29 3.98 -10.13
CA VAL A 91 19.88 4.56 -11.42
C VAL A 91 18.47 4.12 -11.78
N THR A 92 18.19 2.81 -11.72
CA THR A 92 16.86 2.28 -12.05
C THR A 92 15.80 2.74 -11.05
N ALA A 93 16.11 2.73 -9.76
CA ALA A 93 15.22 3.21 -8.71
C ALA A 93 14.87 4.69 -8.90
N ALA A 94 15.80 5.50 -9.42
CA ALA A 94 15.51 6.88 -9.77
C ALA A 94 14.59 6.99 -11.00
N ALA A 95 14.81 6.18 -12.03
CA ALA A 95 14.01 6.18 -13.26
C ALA A 95 12.59 5.64 -13.08
N THR A 96 12.35 4.71 -12.15
CA THR A 96 11.05 4.05 -11.95
C THR A 96 10.25 4.58 -10.75
N SER A 97 10.74 5.64 -10.09
CA SER A 97 10.11 6.24 -8.91
C SER A 97 9.73 7.71 -9.14
N LEU A 98 8.81 8.18 -8.29
CA LEU A 98 8.33 9.56 -8.29
C LEU A 98 8.71 10.26 -6.99
N HIS A 99 8.89 11.57 -7.08
CA HIS A 99 8.80 12.48 -5.94
C HIS A 99 7.51 13.29 -6.07
N PHE A 100 6.60 13.12 -5.11
CA PHE A 100 5.39 13.93 -5.06
C PHE A 100 5.69 15.29 -4.44
N VAL A 101 5.27 16.35 -5.12
CA VAL A 101 5.51 17.74 -4.72
C VAL A 101 4.24 18.57 -4.84
N ALA A 102 4.20 19.71 -4.15
CA ALA A 102 3.15 20.70 -4.38
C ALA A 102 3.19 21.20 -5.83
N PRO A 103 2.04 21.47 -6.48
CA PRO A 103 2.01 22.01 -7.83
C PRO A 103 2.87 23.28 -8.01
N SER A 104 2.83 24.18 -7.03
CA SER A 104 3.63 25.42 -7.03
C SER A 104 5.14 25.20 -7.04
N ALA A 105 5.63 24.04 -6.60
CA ALA A 105 7.04 23.70 -6.70
C ALA A 105 7.45 23.40 -8.15
N LEU A 106 6.56 22.79 -8.93
CA LEU A 106 6.79 22.58 -10.37
C LEU A 106 6.77 23.92 -11.11
N ASP A 107 5.79 24.77 -10.80
CA ASP A 107 5.67 26.12 -11.39
C ASP A 107 6.91 26.98 -11.10
N ALA A 108 7.52 26.81 -9.92
CA ALA A 108 8.74 27.49 -9.52
C ALA A 108 10.04 26.84 -10.05
N GLY A 109 9.95 25.89 -10.98
CA GLY A 109 11.11 25.24 -11.61
C GLY A 109 11.95 24.42 -10.63
N LEU A 110 11.34 23.78 -9.63
CA LEU A 110 12.08 23.05 -8.59
C LEU A 110 13.00 21.96 -9.17
N ALA A 111 12.61 21.32 -10.27
CA ALA A 111 13.40 20.30 -10.94
C ALA A 111 14.77 20.84 -11.42
N ASP A 112 14.83 22.08 -11.87
CA ASP A 112 16.07 22.70 -12.38
C ASP A 112 17.00 23.17 -11.25
N ARG A 113 16.44 23.33 -10.05
CA ARG A 113 17.14 23.84 -8.86
C ARG A 113 17.69 22.72 -7.97
N LEU A 114 17.18 21.50 -8.14
CA LEU A 114 17.60 20.34 -7.38
C LEU A 114 18.25 19.33 -8.33
N ALA A 115 19.40 18.78 -7.95
CA ALA A 115 20.06 17.70 -8.69
C ALA A 115 19.37 16.34 -8.45
N VAL A 116 18.06 16.26 -8.70
CA VAL A 116 17.25 15.05 -8.55
C VAL A 116 17.05 14.35 -9.89
N ARG A 117 17.18 13.01 -9.88
CA ARG A 117 16.99 12.18 -11.08
C ARG A 117 15.58 11.59 -11.20
N ARG A 118 14.80 11.62 -10.12
CA ARG A 118 13.42 11.13 -10.08
C ARG A 118 12.48 12.17 -10.68
N ARG A 119 11.46 11.70 -11.40
CA ARG A 119 10.38 12.57 -11.90
C ARG A 119 9.64 13.20 -10.71
N LEU A 120 9.46 14.51 -10.76
CA LEU A 120 8.57 15.21 -9.84
C LEU A 120 7.13 15.09 -10.35
N ALA A 121 6.20 14.67 -9.51
CA ALA A 121 4.78 14.55 -9.83
C ALA A 121 3.95 15.46 -8.91
N PRO A 122 2.97 16.22 -9.43
CA PRO A 122 2.14 17.07 -8.59
C PRO A 122 1.18 16.23 -7.75
N VAL A 123 1.03 16.58 -6.48
CA VAL A 123 -0.13 16.12 -5.70
C VAL A 123 -1.40 16.79 -6.22
N GLN A 124 -2.50 16.03 -6.23
CA GLN A 124 -3.84 16.50 -6.60
C GLN A 124 -4.48 17.29 -5.45
N ASP A 125 -5.64 17.90 -5.74
CA ASP A 125 -6.40 18.63 -4.72
C ASP A 125 -6.87 17.69 -3.60
N VAL A 126 -6.34 17.91 -2.39
CA VAL A 126 -6.70 17.20 -1.16
C VAL A 126 -7.66 18.00 -0.28
N ARG A 127 -7.99 19.25 -0.63
CA ARG A 127 -8.77 20.18 0.19
C ARG A 127 -10.27 20.02 -0.03
N SER A 128 -10.69 19.71 -1.26
CA SER A 128 -12.09 19.43 -1.60
C SER A 128 -12.54 18.00 -1.25
N ARG A 129 -11.59 17.11 -0.89
CA ARG A 129 -11.86 15.69 -0.64
C ARG A 129 -12.30 15.45 0.79
N GLY A 130 -13.35 14.65 0.94
CA GLY A 130 -13.89 14.24 2.24
C GLY A 130 -14.06 12.73 2.35
N LYS A 131 -14.79 12.29 3.38
CA LYS A 131 -15.04 10.88 3.65
C LYS A 131 -15.77 10.15 2.52
N SER A 132 -16.65 10.86 1.79
CA SER A 132 -17.35 10.36 0.59
C SER A 132 -16.43 9.96 -0.55
N ALA A 133 -15.18 10.44 -0.57
CA ALA A 133 -14.19 10.07 -1.57
C ALA A 133 -13.47 8.74 -1.24
N MET A 134 -13.76 8.07 -0.12
CA MET A 134 -13.08 6.85 0.31
C MET A 134 -13.84 5.59 -0.16
N PRO A 135 -13.39 4.89 -1.22
CA PRO A 135 -14.14 3.77 -1.77
C PRO A 135 -14.41 2.67 -0.73
N LEU A 136 -15.69 2.29 -0.59
CA LEU A 136 -16.17 1.27 0.35
C LEU A 136 -15.88 1.57 1.84
N ASN A 137 -15.49 2.82 2.15
CA ASN A 137 -15.02 3.25 3.46
C ASN A 137 -15.49 4.69 3.75
N ASP A 138 -16.67 5.06 3.29
CA ASP A 138 -17.24 6.41 3.30
C ASP A 138 -18.28 6.64 4.42
N ALA A 139 -18.52 5.65 5.27
CA ALA A 139 -19.45 5.76 6.39
C ALA A 139 -19.10 6.93 7.34
N LEU A 140 -20.15 7.65 7.76
CA LEU A 140 -20.12 8.78 8.70
C LEU A 140 -21.13 8.55 9.84
N PRO A 141 -20.92 7.53 10.70
CA PRO A 141 -21.83 7.26 11.80
C PRO A 141 -21.71 8.32 12.91
N ARG A 142 -22.70 8.39 13.80
CA ARG A 142 -22.59 9.17 15.04
C ARG A 142 -21.74 8.37 16.03
N ILE A 143 -20.53 8.87 16.31
CA ILE A 143 -19.61 8.28 17.27
C ILE A 143 -19.65 9.10 18.56
N GLU A 144 -19.92 8.44 19.68
CA GLU A 144 -19.90 9.03 21.01
C GLU A 144 -18.88 8.29 21.88
N VAL A 145 -18.12 9.04 22.66
CA VAL A 145 -17.13 8.50 23.60
C VAL A 145 -17.44 9.03 24.99
N ALA A 146 -17.72 8.16 25.94
CA ALA A 146 -17.94 8.55 27.33
C ALA A 146 -16.61 8.99 27.97
N PRO A 147 -16.51 10.19 28.56
CA PRO A 147 -15.25 10.74 29.06
C PRO A 147 -14.68 9.98 30.26
N ASP A 148 -15.56 9.38 31.09
CA ASP A 148 -15.17 8.73 32.34
C ASP A 148 -14.88 7.24 32.19
N THR A 149 -15.53 6.58 31.22
CA THR A 149 -15.45 5.12 31.03
C THR A 149 -14.76 4.70 29.73
N PHE A 150 -14.55 5.63 28.80
CA PHE A 150 -14.07 5.38 27.44
C PHE A 150 -14.96 4.43 26.62
N GLU A 151 -16.21 4.21 27.03
CA GLU A 151 -17.19 3.49 26.23
C GLU A 151 -17.41 4.20 24.90
N VAL A 152 -17.34 3.44 23.81
CA VAL A 152 -17.59 3.94 22.46
C VAL A 152 -18.96 3.46 22.02
N ARG A 153 -19.83 4.40 21.61
CA ARG A 153 -21.11 4.10 20.96
C ARG A 153 -21.09 4.54 19.51
N VAL A 154 -21.62 3.68 18.63
CA VAL A 154 -21.81 3.96 17.21
C VAL A 154 -23.30 3.87 16.93
N ASP A 155 -23.92 4.98 16.55
CA ASP A 155 -25.37 5.09 16.32
C ASP A 155 -26.21 4.59 17.52
N GLY A 156 -25.69 4.83 18.74
CA GLY A 156 -26.32 4.44 20.01
C GLY A 156 -25.93 3.05 20.52
N GLU A 157 -25.37 2.19 19.67
CA GLU A 157 -24.94 0.83 20.03
C GLU A 157 -23.56 0.83 20.68
N LEU A 158 -23.44 0.16 21.84
CA LEU A 158 -22.16 0.00 22.53
C LEU A 158 -21.24 -0.94 21.75
N ILE A 159 -20.01 -0.50 21.51
CA ILE A 159 -18.97 -1.32 20.88
C ILE A 159 -18.16 -2.03 21.96
N GLU A 160 -18.40 -3.33 22.12
CA GLU A 160 -17.68 -4.15 23.08
C GLU A 160 -16.34 -4.67 22.51
N PRO A 161 -15.23 -4.52 23.24
CA PRO A 161 -13.95 -5.09 22.82
C PRO A 161 -13.99 -6.63 22.79
N ALA A 162 -13.58 -7.21 21.67
CA ALA A 162 -13.43 -8.66 21.52
C ALA A 162 -11.97 -9.01 21.15
N PRO A 163 -11.02 -8.98 22.11
CA PRO A 163 -9.63 -9.24 21.83
C PRO A 163 -9.41 -10.69 21.38
N ALA A 164 -8.69 -10.88 20.27
CA ALA A 164 -8.39 -12.20 19.73
C ALA A 164 -7.20 -12.86 20.44
N ALA A 165 -7.35 -14.10 20.89
CA ALA A 165 -6.27 -14.87 21.52
C ALA A 165 -5.24 -15.41 20.52
N ARG A 166 -5.62 -15.55 19.24
CA ARG A 166 -4.77 -16.02 18.15
C ARG A 166 -5.18 -15.34 16.84
N LEU A 167 -4.24 -15.15 15.94
CA LEU A 167 -4.47 -14.52 14.63
C LEU A 167 -3.96 -15.42 13.49
N PRO A 168 -4.60 -15.36 12.30
CA PRO A 168 -3.99 -15.85 11.07
C PRO A 168 -2.75 -15.02 10.74
N MET A 169 -1.99 -15.41 9.71
CA MET A 169 -0.85 -14.61 9.22
C MET A 169 0.23 -14.33 10.28
N ALA A 170 0.36 -15.20 11.29
CA ALA A 170 1.28 -15.03 12.42
C ALA A 170 2.28 -16.21 12.55
N GLN A 171 2.28 -16.93 13.68
CA GLN A 171 3.25 -17.98 14.06
C GLN A 171 3.53 -19.06 13.00
N ARG A 172 2.61 -19.30 12.05
CA ARG A 172 2.82 -20.24 10.94
C ARG A 172 3.92 -19.79 9.96
N TYR A 173 4.13 -18.49 9.81
CA TYR A 173 4.92 -17.92 8.71
C TYR A 173 6.26 -17.33 9.12
N PHE A 174 6.44 -17.03 10.40
CA PHE A 174 7.61 -16.32 10.90
C PHE A 174 8.44 -17.25 11.79
N LEU A 175 9.76 -17.18 11.61
CA LEU A 175 10.71 -17.95 12.43
C LEU A 175 10.77 -17.38 13.87
N PHE A 176 10.50 -16.08 14.02
CA PHE A 176 10.45 -15.33 15.26
C PHE A 176 9.28 -14.34 15.20
#